data_AF-A0A4Q5A5S3-F1
#
_entry.id   AF-A0A4Q5A5S3-F1
#
_cell.length_a   1.000
_cell.length_b   1.000
_cell.length_c   1.000
_cell.angle_alpha   90.00
_cell.angle_beta   90.00
_cell.angle_gamma   90.00
#
_symmetry.space_group_name_H-M   'P 1'
#
loop_
_entity.id
_entity.type
_entity.pdbx_description
1 polymer ?
#
loop_
_entity_poly.entity_id
_entity_poly.type
_entity_poly.pdbx_seq_one_letter_code
_entity_poly.pdbx_strand_id
1 'polypeptide(L)'
;MRVAEKMTFEDLVDWYVRQLVLYGDAENAEIIRNAFACGEPTVALDMAVIRSKQLNIIPERHIIKRSCELLDPDDDGMEICKRLLTSNDLPRMREDNC
;
A
#
# COMPACT_ATOMS: atom_id res chain seq x y z
N MET A 1 -5.98 23.50 1.27
CA MET A 1 -4.93 22.68 0.63
C MET A 1 -3.60 22.91 1.34
N ARG A 2 -2.75 21.87 1.43
CA ARG A 2 -1.49 21.72 2.22
C ARG A 2 -1.77 20.90 3.48
N VAL A 3 -1.24 19.71 3.71
CA VAL A 3 -0.04 19.02 3.21
C VAL A 3 -0.40 17.53 3.18
N ALA A 4 -0.49 16.90 2.00
CA ALA A 4 -0.26 15.46 1.97
C ALA A 4 1.24 15.33 2.24
N GLU A 5 1.60 15.12 3.51
CA GLU A 5 2.97 14.87 3.89
C GLU A 5 3.48 13.76 2.97
N LYS A 6 4.66 13.97 2.38
CA LYS A 6 5.24 13.05 1.40
C LYS A 6 5.47 11.72 2.10
N MET A 7 4.49 10.82 2.08
CA MET A 7 4.67 9.45 2.57
C MET A 7 5.87 8.87 1.84
N THR A 8 6.87 8.53 2.63
CA THR A 8 8.08 7.88 2.17
C THR A 8 7.79 6.42 1.89
N PHE A 9 8.78 5.71 1.33
CA PHE A 9 8.71 4.26 1.18
C PHE A 9 8.50 3.57 2.54
N GLU A 10 9.21 4.04 3.56
CA GLU A 10 9.13 3.52 4.92
C GLU A 10 7.73 3.69 5.50
N ASP A 11 7.14 4.89 5.37
CA ASP A 11 5.78 5.17 5.86
C ASP A 11 4.73 4.27 5.20
N LEU A 12 4.90 3.98 3.91
CA LEU A 12 3.99 3.10 3.17
C LEU A 12 4.12 1.65 3.61
N VAL A 13 5.35 1.14 3.68
CA VAL A 13 5.61 -0.23 4.12
C VAL A 13 5.13 -0.42 5.56
N ASP A 14 5.41 0.53 6.44
CA ASP A 14 4.94 0.51 7.83
C ASP A 14 3.41 0.54 7.91
N TRP A 15 2.74 1.35 7.08
CA TRP A 15 1.28 1.35 7.01
C TRP A 15 0.73 -0.05 6.68
N TYR A 16 1.24 -0.70 5.62
CA TYR A 16 0.78 -2.03 5.23
C TYR A 16 1.11 -3.09 6.29
N VAL A 17 2.33 -3.07 6.83
CA VAL A 17 2.76 -3.99 7.90
C VAL A 17 1.83 -3.87 9.11
N ARG A 18 1.47 -2.66 9.52
CA ARG A 18 0.49 -2.44 10.60
C ARG A 18 -0.87 -3.02 10.25
N GLN A 19 -1.35 -2.85 9.02
CA GLN A 19 -2.63 -3.45 8.61
C GLN A 19 -2.59 -4.98 8.65
N LEU A 20 -1.50 -5.59 8.18
CA LEU A 20 -1.31 -7.04 8.22
C LEU A 20 -1.32 -7.57 9.66
N VAL A 21 -0.60 -6.91 10.57
CA VAL A 21 -0.61 -7.26 12.00
C VAL A 21 -2.01 -7.14 12.59
N LEU A 22 -2.73 -6.06 12.31
CA LEU A 22 -4.12 -5.87 12.78
C LEU A 22 -5.07 -6.93 12.24
N TYR A 23 -4.83 -7.42 11.02
CA TYR A 23 -5.59 -8.51 10.41
C TYR A 23 -5.18 -9.91 10.91
N GLY A 24 -4.13 -10.00 11.74
CA GLY A 24 -3.63 -11.26 12.30
C GLY A 24 -2.55 -11.96 11.46
N ASP A 25 -2.01 -11.29 10.43
CA ASP A 25 -1.01 -11.84 9.51
C ASP A 25 0.42 -11.40 9.87
N ALA A 26 0.79 -11.62 11.14
CA ALA A 26 2.05 -11.14 11.70
C ALA A 26 3.29 -11.76 11.05
N GLU A 27 3.21 -13.02 10.59
CA GLU A 27 4.31 -13.72 9.92
C GLU A 27 4.69 -13.02 8.60
N ASN A 28 3.70 -12.75 7.74
CA ASN A 28 3.97 -12.00 6.50
C ASN A 28 4.39 -10.56 6.77
N ALA A 29 3.86 -9.94 7.82
CA ALA A 29 4.28 -8.61 8.25
C ALA A 29 5.77 -8.57 8.70
N GLU A 30 6.30 -9.68 9.23
CA GLU A 30 7.72 -9.81 9.57
C GLU A 30 8.58 -10.05 8.31
N ILE A 31 8.13 -10.91 7.39
CA ILE A 31 8.81 -11.14 6.10
C ILE A 31 8.99 -9.83 5.33
N ILE A 32 7.93 -9.02 5.24
CA ILE A 32 7.96 -7.71 4.56
C ILE A 32 8.93 -6.75 5.25
N ARG A 33 8.94 -6.69 6.58
CA ARG A 33 9.89 -5.86 7.34
C ARG A 33 11.34 -6.28 7.09
N ASN A 34 11.59 -7.58 7.01
CA ASN A 34 12.93 -8.12 6.73
C ASN A 34 13.39 -7.76 5.32
N ALA A 35 12.53 -7.90 4.30
CA ALA A 35 12.85 -7.47 2.93
C ALA A 35 13.23 -5.98 2.88
N PHE A 36 12.47 -5.13 3.58
CA PHE A 36 12.77 -3.70 3.68
C PHE A 36 14.12 -3.45 4.38
N ALA A 37 14.38 -4.11 5.50
CA ALA A 37 15.64 -3.99 6.26
C ALA A 37 16.87 -4.50 5.49
N CYS A 38 16.68 -5.44 4.56
CA CYS A 38 17.71 -5.92 3.65
C CYS A 38 18.04 -4.93 2.51
N GLY A 39 17.36 -3.78 2.45
CA GLY A 39 17.57 -2.77 1.42
C GLY A 39 16.79 -3.02 0.13
N GLU A 40 15.70 -3.80 0.19
CA GLU A 40 14.82 -4.09 -0.95
C GLU A 40 13.44 -3.42 -0.77
N PRO A 41 13.35 -2.07 -0.81
CA PRO A 41 12.12 -1.35 -0.48
C PRO A 41 10.99 -1.55 -1.48
N THR A 42 11.30 -1.66 -2.78
CA THR A 42 10.30 -1.93 -3.84
C THR A 42 9.69 -3.32 -3.67
N VAL A 43 10.53 -4.35 -3.48
CA VAL A 43 10.10 -5.73 -3.18
C VAL A 43 9.23 -5.78 -1.94
N ALA A 44 9.63 -5.12 -0.85
CA ALA A 44 8.84 -5.08 0.37
C ALA A 44 7.45 -4.45 0.15
N LEU A 45 7.38 -3.36 -0.59
CA LEU A 45 6.11 -2.69 -0.91
C LEU A 45 5.25 -3.55 -1.84
N ASP A 46 5.84 -4.22 -2.83
CA ASP A 46 5.14 -5.11 -3.76
C ASP A 46 4.47 -6.26 -3.01
N MET A 47 5.25 -6.97 -2.19
CA MET A 47 4.77 -8.04 -1.31
C MET A 47 3.64 -7.56 -0.40
N ALA A 48 3.78 -6.35 0.16
CA ALA A 48 2.79 -5.76 1.04
C ALA A 48 1.45 -5.47 0.34
N VAL A 49 1.50 -4.94 -0.88
CA VAL A 49 0.31 -4.68 -1.71
C VAL A 49 -0.37 -5.99 -2.09
N ILE A 50 0.40 -6.97 -2.60
CA ILE A 50 -0.13 -8.28 -2.99
C ILE A 50 -0.82 -8.94 -1.80
N ARG A 51 -0.14 -8.98 -0.65
CA ARG A 51 -0.68 -9.66 0.53
C ARG A 51 -1.92 -8.98 1.08
N SER A 52 -1.92 -7.65 1.12
CA SER A 52 -3.10 -6.87 1.52
C SER A 52 -4.29 -7.15 0.63
N LYS A 53 -4.07 -7.26 -0.70
CA LYS A 53 -5.13 -7.62 -1.64
C LYS A 53 -5.68 -9.03 -1.41
N GLN A 54 -4.83 -10.02 -1.14
CA GLN A 54 -5.24 -11.40 -0.83
C GLN A 54 -6.13 -11.47 0.42
N LEU A 55 -5.87 -10.62 1.40
CA LEU A 55 -6.65 -10.52 2.64
C LEU A 55 -7.86 -9.58 2.53
N ASN A 56 -8.10 -8.96 1.37
CA ASN A 56 -9.12 -7.93 1.17
C ASN A 56 -8.98 -6.72 2.10
N ILE A 57 -7.76 -6.39 2.51
CA ILE A 57 -7.44 -5.12 3.16
C ILE A 57 -7.39 -4.08 2.05
N ILE A 58 -8.36 -3.15 2.05
CA ILE A 58 -8.48 -2.11 1.02
C ILE A 58 -7.88 -0.81 1.56
N PRO A 59 -6.72 -0.37 1.03
CA PRO A 59 -6.12 0.89 1.46
C PRO A 59 -6.92 2.09 0.99
N GLU A 60 -6.75 3.22 1.66
CA GLU A 60 -7.31 4.48 1.18
C GLU A 60 -6.72 4.88 -0.18
N ARG A 61 -7.50 5.64 -0.96
CA ARG A 61 -7.10 6.03 -2.32
C ARG A 61 -5.74 6.74 -2.38
N HIS A 62 -5.38 7.52 -1.36
CA HIS A 62 -4.11 8.23 -1.32
C HIS A 62 -2.92 7.28 -1.08
N ILE A 63 -3.10 6.24 -0.25
CA ILE A 63 -2.13 5.16 -0.05
C ILE A 63 -1.90 4.43 -1.37
N ILE A 64 -2.97 4.02 -2.05
CA ILE A 64 -2.89 3.29 -3.32
C ILE A 64 -2.16 4.12 -4.39
N LYS A 65 -2.50 5.42 -4.52
CA LYS A 65 -1.80 6.32 -5.45
C LYS A 65 -0.30 6.37 -5.15
N ARG A 66 0.06 6.53 -3.88
CA ARG A 66 1.47 6.63 -3.49
C ARG A 66 2.22 5.32 -3.72
N SER A 67 1.60 4.17 -3.43
CA SER A 67 2.17 2.85 -3.76
C SER A 67 2.41 2.73 -5.26
N CYS A 68 1.44 3.13 -6.08
CA CYS A 68 1.56 3.14 -7.55
C CYS A 68 2.70 4.03 -8.07
N GLU A 69 3.03 5.13 -7.39
CA GLU A 69 4.13 6.02 -7.81
C GLU A 69 5.52 5.46 -7.50
N LEU A 70 5.60 4.50 -6.59
CA LEU A 70 6.85 4.02 -6.01
C LEU A 70 7.19 2.58 -6.42
N LEU A 71 6.21 1.78 -6.82
CA LEU A 71 6.43 0.42 -7.35
C LEU A 71 7.03 0.44 -8.75
N ASP A 72 7.75 -0.63 -9.09
CA ASP A 72 8.28 -0.80 -10.43
C ASP A 72 7.14 -1.14 -11.42
N PRO A 73 7.23 -0.74 -12.70
CA PRO A 73 6.15 -0.94 -13.66
C PRO A 73 5.76 -2.39 -13.93
N ASP A 74 6.68 -3.33 -13.69
CA ASP A 74 6.56 -4.77 -13.88
C ASP A 74 6.18 -5.54 -12.61
N ASP A 75 6.09 -4.87 -11.46
CA ASP A 75 5.64 -5.45 -10.20
C ASP A 75 4.14 -5.85 -10.25
N ASP A 76 3.79 -7.01 -9.69
CA ASP A 76 2.40 -7.46 -9.61
C ASP A 76 1.54 -6.48 -8.77
N GLY A 77 2.13 -5.88 -7.74
CA GLY A 77 1.54 -4.85 -6.89
C GLY A 77 1.20 -3.58 -7.66
N MET A 78 1.94 -3.23 -8.71
CA MET A 78 1.63 -2.09 -9.57
C MET A 78 0.30 -2.34 -10.30
N GLU A 79 0.11 -3.53 -10.86
CA GLU A 79 -1.13 -3.91 -11.53
C GLU A 79 -2.31 -3.95 -10.56
N ILE A 80 -2.10 -4.40 -9.32
CA ILE A 80 -3.10 -4.35 -8.26
C ILE A 80 -3.50 -2.90 -7.94
N CYS A 81 -2.52 -2.00 -7.76
CA CYS A 81 -2.79 -0.60 -7.46
C CYS A 81 -3.58 0.09 -8.59
N LYS A 82 -3.19 -0.12 -9.86
CA LYS A 82 -3.93 0.41 -11.03
C LYS A 82 -5.38 -0.08 -11.06
N ARG A 83 -5.61 -1.36 -10.77
CA ARG A 83 -6.97 -1.93 -10.69
C ARG A 83 -7.77 -1.28 -9.57
N LEU A 84 -7.20 -1.16 -8.37
CA LEU A 84 -7.88 -0.53 -7.24
C LEU A 84 -8.23 0.95 -7.51
N LEU A 85 -7.39 1.68 -8.24
CA LEU A 85 -7.66 3.08 -8.60
C LEU A 85 -8.77 3.27 -9.64
N THR A 86 -8.94 2.29 -10.53
CA THR A 86 -9.93 2.29 -11.62
C THR A 86 -11.26 1.67 -11.21
N SER A 87 -11.28 0.75 -10.23
CA SER A 87 -12.49 0.27 -9.59
C SER A 87 -13.21 1.42 -8.87
N ASN A 88 -14.46 1.70 -9.26
CA ASN A 88 -15.36 2.66 -8.59
C ASN A 88 -15.78 2.22 -7.17
N ASP A 89 -15.29 1.06 -6.68
CA ASP A 89 -15.62 0.46 -5.38
C ASP A 89 -14.81 1.02 -4.20
N LEU A 90 -13.81 1.88 -4.45
CA LEU A 90 -13.25 2.67 -3.37
C LEU A 90 -14.31 3.68 -2.93
N PRO A 91 -14.62 3.81 -1.62
CA PRO A 91 -15.47 4.90 -1.17
C PRO A 91 -14.86 6.19 -1.71
N ARG A 92 -15.60 6.85 -2.61
CA ARG A 92 -15.25 8.20 -3.06
C ARG A 92 -15.12 9.00 -1.77
N MET A 93 -13.93 9.52 -1.48
CA MET A 93 -13.82 10.59 -0.50
C MET A 93 -14.93 11.57 -0.88
N ARG A 94 -15.84 11.83 0.05
CA ARG A 94 -16.77 12.95 -0.10
C ARG A 94 -15.90 14.19 -0.21
N GLU A 95 -15.55 14.56 -1.43
CA GLU A 95 -15.21 15.92 -1.77
C GLU A 95 -16.53 16.67 -1.83
N ASP A 96 -17.06 17.01 -0.65
CA ASP A 96 -18.14 17.95 -0.48
C ASP A 96 -18.01 18.60 0.90
N ASN A 97 -18.04 19.91 1.09
CA ASN A 97 -17.75 21.10 0.27
C ASN A 97 -18.10 22.27 1.21
N CYS A 98 -17.24 23.30 1.29
CA CYS A 98 -17.43 24.55 2.04
C CYS A 98 -17.40 24.46 3.57
#